data_AF-A0A382CL36-F1
#
_entry.id   AF-A0A382CL36-F1
#
_cell.length_a   1.000
_cell.length_b   1.000
_cell.length_c   1.000
_cell.angle_alpha   90.00
_cell.angle_beta   90.00
_cell.angle_gamma   90.00
#
_symmetry.space_group_name_H-M   'P 1'
#
loop_
_entity.id
_entity.type
_entity.pdbx_description
1 polymer ?
#
loop_
_entity_poly.entity_id
_entity_poly.type
_entity_poly.pdbx_seq_one_letter_code
_entity_poly.pdbx_strand_id
1 'polypeptide(L)'
;MAIFTAYMLDSSQPIGIFDSGIGGLTVVRQVQQLMPAENIVYLGDTARVPYGTKSIETVNRFAYEDTAFLYTQNVKAIIVAC
;
A
#
# COMPACT_ATOMS: atom_id res chain seq x y z
N MET A 1 -31.90 15.74 0.29
CA MET A 1 -31.34 14.68 -0.58
C MET A 1 -29.94 14.38 -0.05
N ALA A 2 -29.75 13.18 0.49
CA ALA A 2 -28.72 12.86 1.47
C ALA A 2 -27.29 13.05 0.96
N ILE A 3 -26.56 14.00 1.53
CA ILE A 3 -25.09 14.00 1.51
C ILE A 3 -24.64 13.33 2.81
N PHE A 4 -24.92 12.03 2.91
CA PHE A 4 -24.10 11.15 3.73
C PHE A 4 -23.11 10.53 2.74
N THR A 5 -21.93 11.12 2.59
CA THR A 5 -20.77 10.36 2.10
C THR A 5 -20.45 9.39 3.23
N ALA A 6 -21.21 8.30 3.30
CA ALA A 6 -20.88 7.22 4.17
C ALA A 6 -19.55 6.68 3.66
N TYR A 7 -18.46 6.95 4.39
CA TYR A 7 -17.26 6.12 4.35
C TYR A 7 -17.68 4.74 4.85
N MET A 8 -18.39 3.99 4.01
CA MET A 8 -18.62 2.58 4.24
C MET A 8 -17.32 1.90 3.88
N LEU A 9 -16.56 1.52 4.91
CA LEU A 9 -15.47 0.57 4.76
C LEU A 9 -16.10 -0.71 4.22
N ASP A 10 -15.92 -0.94 2.93
CA ASP A 10 -16.37 -2.17 2.29
C ASP A 10 -15.31 -3.23 2.58
N SER A 11 -15.70 -4.29 3.29
CA SER A 11 -14.79 -5.36 3.66
C SER A 11 -14.22 -6.10 2.44
N SER A 12 -14.83 -5.96 1.26
CA SER A 12 -14.32 -6.53 0.01
C SER A 12 -13.20 -5.72 -0.66
N GLN A 13 -12.99 -4.47 -0.24
CA GLN A 13 -11.89 -3.64 -0.74
C GLN A 13 -10.52 -4.27 -0.42
N PRO A 14 -9.53 -4.13 -1.31
CA PRO A 14 -8.22 -4.75 -1.12
C PRO A 14 -7.40 -4.05 -0.03
N ILE A 15 -6.40 -4.76 0.47
CA ILE A 15 -5.29 -4.20 1.24
C ILE A 15 -4.21 -3.74 0.26
N GLY A 16 -3.83 -2.46 0.35
CA GLY A 16 -2.68 -1.92 -0.35
C GLY A 16 -1.39 -2.27 0.38
N ILE A 17 -0.37 -2.68 -0.35
CA ILE A 17 0.97 -2.94 0.20
C ILE A 17 1.97 -2.23 -0.70
N PHE A 18 2.91 -1.46 -0.15
CA PHE A 18 4.02 -0.92 -0.93
C PHE A 18 5.38 -1.20 -0.32
N ASP A 19 6.39 -1.29 -1.18
CA ASP A 19 7.81 -1.42 -0.86
C ASP A 19 8.63 -0.63 -1.89
N SER A 20 9.87 -0.28 -1.55
CA SER A 20 10.82 0.34 -2.46
C SER A 20 11.23 -0.54 -3.65
N GLY A 21 10.86 -1.82 -3.65
CA GLY A 21 11.17 -2.74 -4.73
C GLY A 21 10.35 -4.03 -4.68
N ILE A 22 11.04 -5.17 -4.79
CA ILE A 22 10.43 -6.51 -4.82
C ILE A 22 10.53 -7.24 -3.46
N GLY A 23 11.26 -6.69 -2.48
CA GLY A 23 11.49 -7.34 -1.19
C GLY A 23 10.20 -7.49 -0.38
N GLY A 24 9.28 -6.55 -0.54
CA GLY A 24 7.95 -6.53 0.07
C GLY A 24 7.05 -7.69 -0.34
N LEU A 25 7.37 -8.46 -1.39
CA LEU A 25 6.63 -9.68 -1.73
C LEU A 25 6.70 -10.75 -0.63
N THR A 26 7.72 -10.69 0.24
CA THR A 26 7.79 -11.53 1.44
C THR A 26 6.66 -11.20 2.43
N VAL A 27 6.33 -9.92 2.60
CA VAL A 27 5.20 -9.45 3.40
C VAL A 27 3.88 -9.84 2.74
N VAL A 28 3.74 -9.67 1.42
CA VAL A 28 2.56 -10.12 0.67
C VAL A 28 2.29 -11.60 0.93
N ARG A 29 3.33 -12.45 0.86
CA ARG A 29 3.20 -13.88 1.14
C ARG A 29 2.69 -14.17 2.55
N GLN A 30 3.17 -13.45 3.56
CA GLN A 30 2.70 -13.60 4.95
C GLN A 30 1.26 -13.14 5.12
N VAL A 31 0.89 -12.02 4.49
CA VAL A 31 -0.48 -11.50 4.50
C VAL A 31 -1.44 -12.52 3.87
N GLN A 32 -1.10 -13.10 2.72
CA GLN A 32 -1.92 -14.14 2.08
C GLN A 32 -2.06 -15.40 2.94
N GLN A 33 -1.04 -15.76 3.72
CA GLN A 33 -1.09 -16.92 4.63
C GLN A 33 -1.99 -16.67 5.84
N LEU A 34 -1.92 -15.48 6.44
CA LEU A 34 -2.68 -15.13 7.64
C LEU A 34 -4.11 -14.67 7.34
N MET A 35 -4.32 -14.05 6.18
CA MET A 35 -5.58 -13.45 5.75
C MET A 35 -5.94 -13.91 4.32
N PRO A 36 -6.23 -15.21 4.12
CA PRO A 36 -6.38 -15.79 2.78
C PRO A 36 -7.61 -15.28 2.00
N ALA A 37 -8.57 -14.63 2.67
CA ALA A 37 -9.75 -14.04 2.04
C ALA A 37 -9.52 -12.61 1.54
N GLU A 38 -8.36 -12.01 1.83
CA GLU A 38 -8.06 -10.63 1.48
C GLU A 38 -7.53 -10.48 0.06
N ASN A 39 -8.08 -9.51 -0.68
CA ASN A 39 -7.50 -9.07 -1.94
C ASN A 39 -6.33 -8.13 -1.66
N ILE A 40 -5.28 -8.19 -2.48
CA ILE A 40 -4.06 -7.38 -2.28
C ILE A 40 -3.74 -6.60 -3.55
N VAL A 41 -3.42 -5.31 -3.38
CA VAL A 41 -2.78 -4.47 -4.39
C VAL A 41 -1.36 -4.20 -3.93
N TYR A 42 -0.36 -4.65 -4.70
CA TYR A 42 1.05 -4.43 -4.38
C TYR A 42 1.67 -3.38 -5.31
N LEU A 43 2.32 -2.37 -4.72
CA LEU A 43 3.12 -1.38 -5.42
C LEU A 43 4.61 -1.57 -5.05
N GLY A 44 5.42 -1.98 -6.02
CA GLY A 44 6.87 -2.00 -5.87
C GLY A 44 7.52 -0.80 -6.56
N ASP A 45 8.08 0.13 -5.79
CA ASP A 45 8.69 1.36 -6.32
C ASP A 45 10.11 1.18 -6.87
N THR A 46 10.22 0.24 -7.81
CA THR A 46 11.50 -0.15 -8.41
C THR A 46 12.20 0.97 -9.18
N ALA A 47 11.50 2.04 -9.55
CA ALA A 47 12.08 3.18 -10.26
C ALA A 47 12.96 4.07 -9.35
N ARG A 48 12.75 4.04 -8.02
CA ARG A 48 13.49 4.89 -7.06
C ARG A 48 14.29 4.07 -6.03
N VAL A 49 14.37 2.75 -6.23
CA VAL A 49 15.17 1.82 -5.41
C VAL A 49 16.68 2.17 -5.44
N PRO A 50 17.45 1.97 -4.35
CA PRO A 50 17.01 1.65 -2.99
C PRO A 50 16.72 2.90 -2.16
N TYR A 51 15.65 2.86 -1.36
CA TYR A 51 15.28 3.93 -0.42
C TYR A 51 16.36 4.17 0.64
N GLY A 52 17.05 3.11 1.09
CA GLY A 52 18.07 3.20 2.14
C GLY A 52 19.26 4.13 1.84
N THR A 53 19.44 4.55 0.57
CA THR A 53 20.49 5.52 0.18
C THR A 53 20.00 6.97 0.14
N LYS A 54 18.71 7.22 0.40
CA LYS A 54 18.07 8.52 0.25
C LYS A 54 17.94 9.24 1.59
N SER A 55 17.74 10.56 1.53
CA SER A 55 17.43 11.33 2.73
C SER A 55 16.05 10.95 3.28
N ILE A 56 15.85 11.15 4.58
CA ILE A 56 14.55 10.94 5.24
C ILE A 56 13.44 11.75 4.55
N GLU A 57 13.72 13.00 4.18
CA GLU A 57 12.77 13.85 3.44
C GLU A 57 12.36 13.23 2.10
N THR A 58 13.34 12.67 1.36
CA THR A 58 13.08 12.01 0.09
C THR A 58 12.23 10.76 0.27
N VAL A 59 12.55 9.93 1.28
CA VAL A 59 11.80 8.70 1.59
C VAL A 59 10.37 9.04 2.01
N ASN A 60 10.18 10.06 2.86
CA ASN A 60 8.85 10.50 3.26
C ASN A 60 8.02 10.93 2.05
N ARG A 61 8.60 11.74 1.14
CA ARG A 61 7.92 12.13 -0.10
C ARG A 61 7.49 10.92 -0.92
N PHE A 62 8.39 9.95 -1.13
CA PHE A 62 8.05 8.74 -1.88
C PHE A 62 6.94 7.94 -1.21
N ALA A 63 7.00 7.76 0.12
CA ALA A 63 5.95 7.08 0.88
C ALA A 63 4.60 7.79 0.74
N TYR A 64 4.56 9.13 0.72
CA TYR A 64 3.33 9.89 0.46
C TYR A 64 2.80 9.67 -0.96
N GLU A 65 3.67 9.72 -1.97
CA GLU A 65 3.32 9.47 -3.38
C GLU A 65 2.77 8.05 -3.58
N ASP A 66 3.43 7.05 -2.99
CA ASP A 66 3.04 5.63 -3.06
C ASP A 66 1.70 5.39 -2.36
N THR A 67 1.52 5.99 -1.18
CA THR A 67 0.26 5.95 -0.43
C THR A 67 -0.88 6.61 -1.20
N ALA A 68 -0.62 7.77 -1.82
CA ALA A 68 -1.60 8.47 -2.64
C ALA A 68 -2.00 7.64 -3.87
N PHE A 69 -1.05 6.96 -4.51
CA PHE A 69 -1.36 6.03 -5.59
C PHE A 69 -2.25 4.88 -5.10
N LEU A 70 -1.90 4.21 -4.00
CA LEU A 70 -2.71 3.12 -3.45
C LEU A 70 -4.12 3.57 -3.04
N TYR A 71 -4.27 4.80 -2.55
CA TYR A 71 -5.57 5.38 -2.26
C TYR A 71 -6.48 5.43 -3.50
N THR A 72 -5.93 5.76 -4.68
CA THR A 72 -6.70 5.72 -5.95
C THR A 72 -7.15 4.32 -6.35
N GLN A 73 -6.55 3.27 -5.78
CA GLN A 73 -6.91 1.88 -6.00
C GLN A 73 -8.04 1.41 -5.06
N ASN A 74 -8.66 2.32 -4.31
CA ASN A 74 -9.80 2.06 -3.42
C ASN A 74 -9.50 1.00 -2.35
N VAL A 75 -8.28 1.04 -1.78
CA VAL A 75 -7.83 0.13 -0.71
C VAL A 75 -8.45 0.51 0.63
N LYS A 76 -8.78 -0.49 1.46
CA LYS A 76 -9.32 -0.26 2.83
C LYS A 76 -8.24 -0.05 3.89
N ALA A 77 -7.02 -0.49 3.61
CA ALA A 77 -5.86 -0.38 4.49
C ALA A 77 -4.57 -0.34 3.66
N ILE A 78 -3.50 0.24 4.21
CA ILE A 78 -2.18 0.28 3.58
C ILE A 78 -1.13 -0.28 4.55
N ILE A 79 -0.30 -1.18 4.04
CA ILE A 79 0.87 -1.76 4.72
C ILE A 79 2.13 -1.23 4.05
N VAL A 80 3.03 -0.64 4.84
CA VAL A 80 4.39 -0.26 4.41
C VAL A 80 5.30 -1.48 4.66
N ALA A 81 5.88 -2.04 3.60
CA ALA A 81 6.63 -3.30 3.65
C ALA A 81 8.16 -3.14 3.53
N CYS A 82 8.66 -1.92 3.34
CA CYS A 82 10.09 -1.58 3.27
C CYS A 82 10.72 -1.32 4.64
#